data_AF-A0A2D4NC34-F1
#
_entry.id   AF-A0A2D4NC34-F1
#
_cell.length_a   1.000
_cell.length_b   1.000
_cell.length_c   1.000
_cell.angle_alpha   90.00
_cell.angle_beta   90.00
_cell.angle_gamma   90.00
#
_symmetry.space_group_name_H-M   'P 1'
#
loop_
_entity.id
_entity.type
_entity.pdbx_description
1 polymer ?
#
loop_
_entity_poly.entity_id
_entity_poly.type
_entity_poly.pdbx_seq_one_letter_code
_entity_poly.pdbx_strand_id
1 'polypeptide(L)'
;TWGVWLILSLYLSCALVLLWLKLKYSLTANEAKVYGRCELVSIMKRNGMDGYHGYSLGNWICMAYHESKYDSRAVGPPNSDGSRDYGIFQINSRYWCNNNQGPTANGCNKPCSAFINDDISDDIV
;
A
#
# COMPACT_ATOMS: atom_id res chain seq x y z
N THR A 1 44.01 25.40 -7.19
CA THR A 1 43.32 26.28 -8.15
C THR A 1 41.95 26.61 -7.60
N TRP A 2 41.53 27.88 -7.63
CA TRP A 2 40.22 28.32 -7.16
C TRP A 2 39.05 27.54 -7.77
N GLY A 3 39.24 27.02 -9.00
CA GLY A 3 38.28 26.12 -9.66
C GLY A 3 37.99 24.82 -8.92
N VAL A 4 38.98 24.19 -8.26
CA VAL A 4 38.75 22.94 -7.51
C VAL A 4 37.90 23.20 -6.25
N TRP A 5 38.11 24.35 -5.61
CA TRP A 5 37.33 24.78 -4.45
C TRP A 5 35.87 25.11 -4.81
N LEU A 6 35.65 25.77 -5.95
CA LEU A 6 34.30 26.04 -6.47
C LEU A 6 33.56 24.75 -6.82
N ILE A 7 34.23 23.78 -7.45
CA ILE A 7 33.63 22.48 -7.81
C ILE A 7 33.26 21.67 -6.56
N LEU A 8 34.15 21.61 -5.56
CA LEU A 8 33.87 20.94 -4.28
C LEU A 8 32.69 21.59 -3.53
N SER A 9 32.61 22.93 -3.54
CA SER A 9 31.50 23.65 -2.93
C SER A 9 30.18 23.38 -3.65
N LEU A 10 30.16 23.39 -4.99
CA LEU A 10 28.98 23.05 -5.79
C LEU A 10 28.53 21.60 -5.56
N TYR A 11 29.47 20.66 -5.49
CA TYR A 11 29.19 19.25 -5.23
C TYR A 11 28.58 19.03 -3.85
N LEU A 12 29.13 19.68 -2.82
CA LEU A 12 28.60 19.62 -1.45
C LEU A 12 27.19 20.23 -1.36
N SER A 13 26.96 21.38 -1.99
CA SER A 13 25.63 21.99 -2.07
C SER A 13 24.61 21.09 -2.78
N CYS A 14 24.99 20.46 -3.90
CA CYS A 14 24.11 19.55 -4.64
C CYS A 14 23.80 18.28 -3.84
N ALA A 15 24.82 17.69 -3.17
CA ALA A 15 24.64 16.54 -2.30
C ALA A 15 23.70 16.84 -1.13
N LEU A 16 23.81 18.03 -0.52
CA LEU A 16 22.89 18.48 0.53
C LEU A 16 21.46 18.64 0.02
N VAL A 17 21.25 19.25 -1.15
CA VAL A 17 19.91 19.38 -1.76
C VAL A 17 19.30 18.00 -2.04
N LEU A 18 20.06 17.07 -2.61
CA LEU A 18 19.61 15.70 -2.87
C LEU A 18 19.29 14.94 -1.59
N LEU A 19 20.07 15.14 -0.52
CA LEU A 19 19.82 14.56 0.80
C LEU A 19 18.52 15.10 1.41
N TRP A 20 18.30 16.41 1.31
CA TRP A 20 17.08 17.08 1.77
C TRP A 20 15.82 16.62 1.01
N LEU A 21 15.92 16.42 -0.30
CA LEU A 21 14.83 15.87 -1.12
C LEU A 21 14.49 14.43 -0.72
N LYS A 22 15.51 13.58 -0.51
CA LYS A 22 15.31 12.20 -0.02
C LYS A 22 14.69 12.18 1.38
N LEU A 23 15.15 13.03 2.31
CA LEU A 23 14.61 13.15 3.66
C LEU A 23 13.13 13.58 3.67
N LYS A 24 12.74 14.55 2.82
CA LYS A 24 11.33 14.96 2.68
C LYS A 24 10.43 13.81 2.22
N TYR A 25 10.90 13.00 1.27
CA TYR A 25 10.11 11.91 0.69
C TYR A 25 9.86 10.77 1.69
N SER A 26 10.80 10.53 2.62
CA SER A 26 10.65 9.50 3.66
C SER A 26 9.70 9.89 4.81
N LEU A 27 9.49 11.18 5.07
CA LEU A 27 8.64 11.64 6.18
C LEU A 27 7.15 11.50 5.89
N THR A 28 6.74 11.48 4.62
CA THR A 28 5.33 11.35 4.22
C THR A 28 4.86 9.89 4.13
N ALA A 29 5.75 8.92 4.28
CA ALA A 29 5.45 7.50 4.04
C ALA A 29 4.87 6.75 5.25
N ASN A 30 4.55 7.41 6.37
CA ASN A 30 4.25 6.72 7.64
C ASN A 30 2.84 6.93 8.22
N GLU A 31 1.98 7.73 7.60
CA GLU A 31 0.57 7.74 8.01
C GLU A 31 -0.21 6.68 7.24
N ALA A 32 -0.86 5.77 7.97
CA ALA A 32 -1.78 4.81 7.39
C ALA A 32 -3.01 5.53 6.85
N LYS A 33 -3.28 5.39 5.55
CA LYS A 33 -4.45 6.00 4.93
C LYS A 33 -5.72 5.24 5.33
N VAL A 34 -6.60 5.93 6.07
CA VAL A 34 -7.98 5.49 6.34
C VAL A 34 -8.91 6.18 5.36
N TYR A 35 -9.55 5.40 4.49
CA TYR A 35 -10.42 5.92 3.45
C TYR A 35 -11.76 6.42 3.98
N GLY A 36 -12.25 7.53 3.43
CA GLY A 36 -13.64 7.95 3.63
C GLY A 36 -14.59 7.02 2.88
N ARG A 37 -15.78 6.73 3.44
CA ARG A 37 -16.77 5.84 2.79
C ARG A 37 -17.08 6.25 1.34
N CYS A 38 -17.40 7.52 1.09
CA CYS A 38 -17.74 8.02 -0.25
C CYS A 38 -16.52 8.10 -1.18
N GLU A 39 -15.32 8.33 -0.63
CA GLU A 39 -14.06 8.27 -1.37
C GLU A 39 -13.85 6.84 -1.90
N LEU A 40 -13.97 5.84 -1.02
CA LEU A 40 -13.82 4.44 -1.38
C LEU A 40 -14.88 3.99 -2.39
N VAL A 41 -16.16 4.36 -2.19
CA VAL A 41 -17.23 4.12 -3.18
C VAL A 41 -16.85 4.64 -4.56
N SER A 42 -16.31 5.86 -4.62
CA SER A 42 -15.94 6.50 -5.88
C SER A 42 -14.76 5.80 -6.56
N ILE A 43 -13.81 5.28 -5.79
CA ILE A 43 -12.66 4.52 -6.31
C ILE A 43 -13.13 3.15 -6.82
N MET A 44 -13.89 2.42 -6.02
CA MET A 44 -14.46 1.11 -6.40
C MET A 44 -15.29 1.20 -7.68
N LYS A 45 -16.14 2.23 -7.78
CA LYS A 45 -16.96 2.47 -8.97
C LYS A 45 -16.10 2.74 -10.20
N ARG A 46 -15.05 3.56 -10.06
CA ARG A 46 -14.11 3.86 -11.15
C ARG A 46 -13.33 2.63 -11.62
N ASN A 47 -13.10 1.67 -10.72
CA ASN A 47 -12.46 0.39 -11.04
C ASN A 47 -13.46 -0.71 -11.45
N GLY A 48 -14.72 -0.38 -11.75
CA GLY A 48 -15.67 -1.33 -12.32
C GLY A 48 -16.24 -2.35 -11.32
N MET A 49 -16.15 -2.09 -10.01
CA MET A 49 -16.62 -3.02 -8.98
C MET A 49 -18.15 -3.04 -8.81
N ASP A 50 -18.89 -2.13 -9.44
CA ASP A 50 -20.36 -2.13 -9.39
C ASP A 50 -20.95 -3.24 -10.25
N GLY A 51 -21.47 -4.29 -9.61
CA GLY A 51 -21.99 -5.48 -10.29
C GLY A 51 -20.92 -6.51 -10.63
N TYR A 52 -19.67 -6.31 -10.21
CA TYR A 52 -18.59 -7.29 -10.42
C TYR A 52 -18.93 -8.60 -9.70
N HIS A 53 -18.94 -9.71 -10.44
CA HIS A 53 -19.45 -11.02 -10.01
C HIS A 53 -20.85 -10.98 -9.37
N GLY A 54 -21.70 -10.04 -9.77
CA GLY A 54 -23.06 -9.87 -9.23
C GLY A 54 -23.12 -9.15 -7.87
N TYR A 55 -21.99 -8.67 -7.34
CA TYR A 55 -21.95 -7.90 -6.09
C TYR A 55 -22.06 -6.40 -6.36
N SER A 56 -23.01 -5.74 -5.69
CA SER A 56 -23.13 -4.27 -5.72
C SER A 56 -21.94 -3.57 -5.06
N LEU A 57 -21.73 -2.29 -5.36
CA LEU A 57 -20.76 -1.44 -4.63
C LEU A 57 -20.96 -1.50 -3.11
N GLY A 58 -22.20 -1.58 -2.64
CA GLY A 58 -22.50 -1.65 -1.21
C GLY A 58 -21.84 -2.86 -0.52
N ASN A 59 -21.74 -3.99 -1.22
CA ASN A 59 -21.12 -5.20 -0.68
C ASN A 59 -19.60 -5.02 -0.50
N TRP A 60 -18.92 -4.49 -1.51
CA TRP A 60 -17.47 -4.23 -1.45
C TRP A 60 -17.10 -3.24 -0.34
N ILE A 61 -17.91 -2.20 -0.18
CA ILE A 61 -17.72 -1.18 0.86
C ILE A 61 -18.03 -1.75 2.25
N CYS A 62 -19.06 -2.58 2.38
CA CYS A 62 -19.36 -3.27 3.63
C CYS A 62 -18.19 -4.19 4.05
N MET A 63 -17.67 -4.99 3.12
CA MET A 63 -16.53 -5.87 3.35
C MET A 63 -15.31 -5.08 3.82
N ALA A 64 -14.88 -4.06 3.09
CA ALA A 64 -13.74 -3.22 3.49
C ALA A 64 -13.89 -2.60 4.89
N TYR A 65 -15.11 -2.22 5.27
CA TYR A 65 -15.35 -1.69 6.62
C TYR A 65 -15.23 -2.75 7.72
N HIS A 66 -15.73 -3.95 7.46
CA HIS A 66 -15.73 -5.02 8.45
C HIS A 66 -14.37 -5.70 8.57
N GLU A 67 -13.61 -5.74 7.48
CA GLU A 67 -12.25 -6.29 7.43
C GLU A 67 -11.22 -5.34 8.05
N SER A 68 -11.16 -4.08 7.62
CA SER A 68 -10.06 -3.18 8.01
C SER A 68 -10.48 -1.83 8.58
N LYS A 69 -11.79 -1.55 8.68
CA LYS A 69 -12.30 -0.19 8.98
C LYS A 69 -11.81 0.86 7.98
N TYR A 70 -11.64 0.44 6.72
CA TYR A 70 -11.12 1.25 5.62
C TYR A 70 -9.64 1.66 5.74
N ASP A 71 -8.90 1.06 6.67
CA ASP A 71 -7.46 1.25 6.79
C ASP A 71 -6.75 0.44 5.69
N SER A 72 -6.03 1.14 4.82
CA SER A 72 -5.25 0.55 3.72
C SER A 72 -3.96 -0.12 4.17
N ARG A 73 -3.50 0.13 5.39
CA ARG A 73 -2.28 -0.48 5.94
C ARG A 73 -2.57 -1.45 7.07
N ALA A 74 -3.84 -1.85 7.24
CA ALA A 74 -4.24 -2.82 8.25
C ALA A 74 -3.51 -4.16 8.06
N VAL A 75 -2.98 -4.71 9.14
CA VAL A 75 -2.43 -6.07 9.14
C VAL A 75 -3.09 -6.85 10.28
N GLY A 76 -3.80 -7.91 9.91
CA GLY A 76 -4.49 -8.78 10.84
C GLY A 76 -3.53 -9.47 11.83
N PRO A 77 -4.06 -9.98 12.96
CA PRO A 77 -3.30 -10.87 13.83
C PRO A 77 -2.86 -12.13 13.08
N PRO A 78 -1.87 -12.88 13.60
CA PRO A 78 -1.54 -14.18 13.05
C PRO A 78 -2.75 -15.12 13.07
N ASN A 79 -3.02 -15.75 11.93
CA ASN A 79 -3.97 -16.84 11.81
C ASN A 79 -3.42 -18.11 12.46
N SER A 80 -4.29 -19.10 12.67
CA SER A 80 -3.94 -20.38 13.32
C SER A 80 -2.79 -21.14 12.63
N ASP A 81 -2.57 -20.89 11.35
CA ASP A 81 -1.51 -21.49 10.52
C ASP A 81 -0.26 -20.59 10.36
N GLY A 82 -0.23 -19.46 11.07
CA GLY A 82 0.86 -18.48 11.01
C GLY A 82 0.77 -17.50 9.84
N SER A 83 -0.19 -17.65 8.92
CA SER A 83 -0.44 -16.65 7.89
C SER A 83 -0.99 -15.36 8.50
N ARG A 84 -0.91 -14.26 7.75
CA ARG A 84 -1.50 -12.96 8.09
C ARG A 84 -2.29 -12.41 6.92
N ASP A 85 -3.18 -11.48 7.25
CA ASP A 85 -4.06 -10.77 6.32
C ASP A 85 -3.62 -9.31 6.19
N TYR A 86 -3.66 -8.77 4.97
CA TYR A 86 -3.02 -7.50 4.62
C TYR A 86 -3.98 -6.55 3.91
N GLY A 87 -3.90 -5.27 4.26
CA GLY A 87 -4.52 -4.18 3.52
C GLY A 87 -6.01 -4.00 3.77
N ILE A 88 -6.62 -3.20 2.89
CA ILE A 88 -8.01 -2.78 3.01
C ILE A 88 -9.02 -3.94 2.88
N PHE A 89 -8.64 -5.01 2.20
CA PHE A 89 -9.46 -6.22 2.04
C PHE A 89 -8.98 -7.42 2.85
N GLN A 90 -7.97 -7.24 3.71
CA GLN A 90 -7.41 -8.33 4.52
C GLN A 90 -7.01 -9.54 3.65
N ILE A 91 -6.20 -9.29 2.62
CA ILE A 91 -5.72 -10.28 1.66
C ILE A 91 -4.74 -11.25 2.35
N ASN A 92 -5.12 -12.52 2.40
CA ASN A 92 -4.37 -13.55 3.12
C ASN A 92 -3.06 -13.99 2.42
N SER A 93 -1.97 -14.02 3.17
CA SER A 93 -0.63 -14.43 2.71
C SER A 93 -0.45 -15.91 2.39
N ARG A 94 -1.33 -16.81 2.85
CA ARG A 94 -1.24 -18.23 2.46
C ARG A 94 -1.57 -18.43 0.99
N TYR A 95 -2.60 -17.71 0.51
CA TYR A 95 -3.20 -17.96 -0.79
C TYR A 95 -2.83 -16.91 -1.84
N TRP A 96 -2.82 -15.63 -1.46
CA TRP A 96 -2.92 -14.54 -2.44
C TRP A 96 -1.61 -13.80 -2.68
N CYS A 97 -0.78 -13.63 -1.65
CA CYS A 97 0.48 -12.89 -1.75
C CYS A 97 1.66 -13.59 -1.10
N ASN A 98 2.86 -13.09 -1.32
CA ASN A 98 4.08 -13.58 -0.67
C ASN A 98 4.56 -12.60 0.41
N ASN A 99 4.63 -13.05 1.66
CA ASN A 99 5.13 -12.28 2.80
C ASN A 99 6.59 -12.59 3.17
N ASN A 100 7.27 -13.44 2.39
CA ASN A 100 8.65 -13.91 2.60
C ASN A 100 8.89 -14.64 3.93
N GLN A 101 7.85 -15.19 4.58
CA GLN A 101 7.97 -15.95 5.83
C GLN A 101 7.88 -17.47 5.62
N GLY A 102 7.70 -17.91 4.38
CA GLY A 102 7.61 -19.30 3.99
C GLY A 102 7.00 -19.44 2.59
N PRO A 103 6.79 -20.69 2.11
CA PRO A 103 6.09 -20.92 0.85
C PRO A 103 4.64 -20.44 0.92
N THR A 104 4.20 -19.72 -0.11
CA THR A 104 2.81 -19.28 -0.30
C THR A 104 2.32 -19.65 -1.69
N ALA A 105 1.01 -19.75 -1.90
CA ALA A 105 0.46 -19.99 -3.24
C ALA A 105 0.60 -18.77 -4.17
N ASN A 106 0.66 -17.57 -3.58
CA ASN A 106 0.91 -16.30 -4.28
C ASN A 106 0.01 -16.09 -5.52
N GLY A 107 -1.29 -16.32 -5.39
CA GLY A 107 -2.25 -16.28 -6.50
C GLY A 107 -2.32 -14.93 -7.23
N CYS A 108 -2.07 -13.81 -6.55
CA CYS A 108 -2.01 -12.47 -7.14
C CYS A 108 -0.63 -12.12 -7.72
N ASN A 109 0.36 -13.02 -7.57
CA ASN A 109 1.75 -12.82 -7.99
C ASN A 109 2.35 -11.48 -7.50
N LYS A 110 2.11 -11.15 -6.23
CA LYS A 110 2.51 -9.88 -5.59
C LYS A 110 3.08 -10.11 -4.20
N PRO A 111 4.07 -9.30 -3.76
CA PRO A 111 4.46 -9.30 -2.37
C PRO A 111 3.32 -8.73 -1.51
N CYS A 112 3.10 -9.25 -0.30
CA CYS A 112 2.05 -8.74 0.59
C CYS A 112 2.28 -7.27 1.00
N SER A 113 3.51 -6.78 0.88
CA SER A 113 3.85 -5.37 1.08
C SER A 113 3.20 -4.44 0.05
N ALA A 114 2.79 -4.97 -1.10
CA ALA A 114 2.07 -4.20 -2.11
C ALA A 114 0.69 -3.76 -1.60
N PHE A 115 0.03 -4.58 -0.76
CA PHE A 115 -1.31 -4.30 -0.25
C PHE A 115 -1.35 -3.47 1.05
N ILE A 116 -0.25 -2.84 1.46
CA ILE A 116 -0.19 -2.03 2.69
C ILE A 116 0.32 -0.61 2.40
N ASN A 117 -0.12 -0.07 1.28
CA ASN A 117 0.24 1.26 0.81
C ASN A 117 -1.03 2.11 0.58
N ASP A 118 -0.87 3.41 0.34
CA ASP A 118 -2.02 4.31 0.25
C ASP A 118 -2.81 4.15 -1.06
N ASP A 119 -2.16 3.70 -2.14
CA ASP A 119 -2.79 3.36 -3.41
C ASP A 119 -3.33 1.93 -3.36
N ILE A 120 -4.66 1.81 -3.42
CA ILE A 120 -5.37 0.53 -3.37
C ILE A 120 -5.72 -0.03 -4.76
N SER A 121 -5.14 0.53 -5.82
CA SER A 121 -5.46 0.10 -7.18
C SER A 121 -5.07 -1.35 -7.44
N ASP A 122 -3.99 -1.84 -6.84
CA ASP A 122 -3.58 -3.23 -6.97
C ASP A 122 -4.25 -4.19 -5.99
N ASP A 123 -4.84 -3.70 -4.91
CA ASP A 123 -5.74 -4.47 -4.04
C ASP A 123 -7.04 -4.87 -4.76
N ILE A 124 -7.44 -4.14 -5.80
CA ILE A 124 -8.71 -4.36 -6.54
C ILE A 124 -8.57 -5.36 -7.70
N VAL A 125 -7.35 -5.53 -8.26
CA VAL A 125 -7.07 -6.24 -9.52
C VAL A 125 -6.62 -7.69 -9.31
#